data_AF-A0A0D7BTW4-F1
#
_entry.id   AF-A0A0D7BTW4-F1
#
_cell.length_a   1.000
_cell.length_b   1.000
_cell.length_c   1.000
_cell.angle_alpha   90.00
_cell.angle_beta   90.00
_cell.angle_gamma   90.00
#
_symmetry.space_group_name_H-M   'P 1'
#
loop_
_entity.id
_entity.type
_entity.pdbx_description
1 polymer ?
#
loop_
_entity_poly.entity_id
_entity_poly.type
_entity_poly.pdbx_seq_one_letter_code
_entity_poly.pdbx_strand_id
1 'polypeptide(L)'
;MSDPKTDFSLENILSNEPDNIEDGPAPAGWDEEMPQSTPKDGYCIECEDQPAQVFCDNCSDAYCEVCYASQHRKGGRKTHVVRRLEVERDAAAKEAPPSPSKMEVDAVPTEDSDDDEEWERVTATTAPVILSAQPSVGEKFGEWFVERSKFIPLRLTFGERKYLRLLEAALSVSEYTDKIDTIGFGSSKAKRIIHQIRELCAILSGLVLAADYKQGQELFQDRDFASNDEFYQTIFELGRRHKIMNPDKMRTTYGKLIYLLQDSQMSEVKNMLNFTCVKPIKTVYTVLEEAGQLDLLRDELLPVATKEIYSEGRPRRDIQKDIKSKERAIETLATRYASKDFDQDSVRQCLYSIGDNHAFLRVNRDPCEKMIAYLKDYFDPTHAKDGKRSLAIRSGKGGARLSHDHAKQYAYVLQSLTLWKEILHDMFHLWFLAEQDLLSDTVPYRLRDTGQGLNRVQACPKTSRMMHTILNKAQKSVRSWVGSSVIHMGDHNVPNSLMFIDKYTQIYRILLPICNVIVQIPNIMAKPALRSYVEDEFGSEENLVLEILGDFFRHGFDGSGADNFFDAGSCIDGRLTSAWQWTAKIETKRYWPVFLLSGFTGFDGEW
;
A
#
# COMPACT_ATOMS: atom_id res chain seq x y z
N MET A 1 18.76 -21.95 -41.05
CA MET A 1 19.47 -21.22 -39.99
C MET A 1 18.39 -20.75 -39.03
N SER A 2 18.47 -21.26 -37.81
CA SER A 2 17.37 -21.48 -36.87
C SER A 2 16.99 -20.25 -36.04
N ASP A 3 15.68 -20.00 -35.96
CA ASP A 3 15.01 -19.09 -35.01
C ASP A 3 15.29 -19.45 -33.54
N PRO A 4 15.43 -18.47 -32.63
CA PRO A 4 15.45 -18.73 -31.20
C PRO A 4 13.99 -18.84 -30.69
N LYS A 5 13.54 -20.07 -30.43
CA LYS A 5 12.37 -20.33 -29.58
C LYS A 5 12.81 -20.23 -28.12
N THR A 6 12.31 -19.24 -27.39
CA THR A 6 12.34 -19.23 -25.92
C THR A 6 11.13 -20.02 -25.43
N ASP A 7 11.34 -21.30 -25.11
CA ASP A 7 10.30 -22.24 -24.66
C ASP A 7 9.96 -22.04 -23.17
N PHE A 8 8.74 -21.59 -22.90
CA PHE A 8 8.02 -21.81 -21.64
C PHE A 8 7.70 -23.31 -21.53
N SER A 9 8.64 -24.13 -21.04
CA SER A 9 8.41 -25.55 -20.79
C SER A 9 8.25 -25.85 -19.31
N LEU A 10 7.38 -26.83 -18.98
CA LEU A 10 7.11 -27.31 -17.62
C LEU A 10 8.36 -27.84 -16.91
N GLU A 11 9.33 -28.36 -17.68
CA GLU A 11 10.63 -28.81 -17.17
C GLU A 11 11.52 -27.64 -16.74
N ASN A 12 11.53 -26.52 -17.47
CA ASN A 12 12.33 -25.34 -17.13
C ASN A 12 11.81 -24.66 -15.85
N ILE A 13 10.49 -24.61 -15.65
CA ILE A 13 9.84 -24.08 -14.44
C ILE A 13 10.20 -24.88 -13.17
N LEU A 14 10.48 -26.18 -13.34
CA LEU A 14 10.73 -27.13 -12.26
C LEU A 14 12.22 -27.48 -12.08
N SER A 15 13.11 -26.93 -12.92
CA SER A 15 14.54 -27.20 -12.85
C SER A 15 15.24 -26.45 -11.69
N ASN A 16 16.41 -26.98 -11.28
CA ASN A 16 17.18 -26.52 -10.11
C ASN A 16 18.10 -25.32 -10.39
N GLU A 17 18.01 -24.67 -11.55
CA GLU A 17 18.85 -23.51 -11.87
C GLU A 17 18.03 -22.20 -11.83
N PRO A 18 18.51 -21.17 -11.09
CA PRO A 18 17.87 -19.87 -11.03
C PRO A 18 18.30 -18.99 -12.21
N ASP A 19 17.40 -18.12 -12.65
CA ASP A 19 17.64 -16.96 -13.52
C ASP A 19 17.63 -17.23 -15.04
N ASN A 20 16.45 -17.07 -15.66
CA ASN A 20 16.25 -16.45 -16.98
C ASN A 20 14.77 -16.55 -17.42
N ILE A 21 13.92 -15.61 -17.00
CA ILE A 21 12.64 -15.33 -17.67
C ILE A 21 12.50 -13.80 -17.72
N GLU A 22 12.67 -13.21 -18.91
CA GLU A 22 12.43 -11.78 -19.16
C GLU A 22 10.94 -11.53 -19.48
N ASP A 23 10.38 -10.46 -18.90
CA ASP A 23 9.01 -10.01 -19.14
C ASP A 23 8.87 -9.33 -20.53
N GLY A 24 7.84 -9.73 -21.28
CA GLY A 24 7.50 -9.14 -22.58
C GLY A 24 6.90 -7.72 -22.49
N PRO A 25 6.83 -6.97 -23.61
CA PRO A 25 6.46 -5.56 -23.61
C PRO A 25 4.97 -5.32 -23.33
N ALA A 26 4.68 -4.22 -22.63
CA ALA A 26 3.35 -3.76 -22.23
C ALA A 26 2.46 -3.34 -23.43
N PRO A 27 1.12 -3.51 -23.37
CA PRO A 27 0.22 -3.04 -24.41
C PRO A 27 -0.03 -1.53 -24.33
N ALA A 28 -0.18 -0.92 -25.51
CA ALA A 28 -0.42 0.50 -25.75
C ALA A 28 -1.84 0.95 -25.36
N GLY A 29 -1.96 2.26 -25.10
CA GLY A 29 -3.15 2.95 -24.58
C GLY A 29 -4.37 2.98 -25.49
N TRP A 30 -5.51 3.27 -24.87
CA TRP A 30 -6.83 3.35 -25.49
C TRP A 30 -7.36 4.78 -25.35
N ASP A 31 -7.11 5.60 -26.37
CA ASP A 31 -7.88 6.80 -26.64
C ASP A 31 -8.92 6.45 -27.71
N GLU A 32 -10.21 6.48 -27.36
CA GLU A 32 -11.29 6.70 -28.33
C GLU A 32 -12.54 7.22 -27.59
N GLU A 33 -12.92 8.46 -27.91
CA GLU A 33 -14.11 9.15 -27.42
C GLU A 33 -15.39 8.43 -27.87
N MET A 34 -16.33 8.19 -26.93
CA MET A 34 -17.66 7.64 -27.21
C MET A 34 -18.77 8.54 -26.64
N PRO A 35 -19.96 8.57 -27.29
CA PRO A 35 -20.84 9.74 -27.32
C PRO A 35 -21.77 9.90 -26.10
N GLN A 36 -22.11 11.15 -25.81
CA GLN A 36 -23.02 11.58 -24.74
C GLN A 36 -24.41 10.94 -24.88
N SER A 37 -24.87 10.19 -23.87
CA SER A 37 -26.26 9.70 -23.77
C SER A 37 -27.09 10.62 -22.88
N THR A 38 -28.31 10.93 -23.30
CA THR A 38 -29.26 11.74 -22.54
C THR A 38 -29.86 10.98 -21.34
N PRO A 39 -30.00 11.61 -20.16
CA PRO A 39 -30.52 10.99 -18.93
C PRO A 39 -32.00 10.60 -19.00
N LYS A 40 -32.39 9.61 -18.18
CA LYS A 40 -33.77 9.07 -18.08
C LYS A 40 -34.73 10.09 -17.46
N ASP A 41 -35.93 10.22 -18.05
CA ASP A 41 -37.00 11.11 -17.57
C ASP A 41 -37.36 10.86 -16.09
N GLY A 42 -37.41 11.95 -15.30
CA GLY A 42 -37.81 11.93 -13.88
C GLY A 42 -36.67 11.81 -12.86
N TYR A 43 -35.42 11.64 -13.32
CA TYR A 43 -34.24 11.57 -12.46
C TYR A 43 -33.37 12.83 -12.56
N CYS A 44 -32.54 13.04 -11.54
CA CYS A 44 -31.60 14.16 -11.50
C CYS A 44 -30.66 14.12 -12.70
N ILE A 45 -30.56 15.22 -13.45
CA ILE A 45 -29.70 15.37 -14.63
C ILE A 45 -28.21 15.15 -14.32
N GLU A 46 -27.78 15.43 -13.08
CA GLU A 46 -26.37 15.36 -12.69
C GLU A 46 -25.94 14.00 -12.18
N CYS A 47 -26.79 13.34 -11.38
CA CYS A 47 -26.40 12.07 -10.77
C CYS A 47 -27.10 10.87 -11.37
N GLU A 48 -28.18 11.07 -12.14
CA GLU A 48 -29.04 10.06 -12.77
C GLU A 48 -29.62 8.97 -11.82
N ASP A 49 -29.32 9.09 -10.52
CA ASP A 49 -29.54 8.05 -9.49
C ASP A 49 -30.70 8.37 -8.55
N GLN A 50 -30.97 9.66 -8.32
CA GLN A 50 -32.01 10.12 -7.41
C GLN A 50 -33.16 10.77 -8.18
N PRO A 51 -34.43 10.60 -7.75
CA PRO A 51 -35.55 11.31 -8.34
C PRO A 51 -35.31 12.82 -8.33
N ALA A 52 -35.64 13.49 -9.43
CA ALA A 52 -35.53 14.94 -9.46
C ALA A 52 -36.59 15.55 -8.53
N GLN A 53 -36.12 16.32 -7.55
CA GLN A 53 -36.94 16.97 -6.52
C GLN A 53 -36.96 18.49 -6.67
N VAL A 54 -35.98 19.05 -7.38
CA VAL A 54 -35.79 20.49 -7.57
C VAL A 54 -35.53 20.75 -9.04
N PHE A 55 -36.38 21.54 -9.69
CA PHE A 55 -36.13 22.03 -11.04
C PHE A 55 -35.61 23.48 -10.97
N CYS A 56 -34.51 23.75 -11.67
CA CYS A 56 -33.92 25.08 -11.74
C CYS A 56 -34.33 25.77 -13.04
N ASP A 57 -35.08 26.87 -12.94
CA ASP A 57 -35.61 27.57 -14.13
C ASP A 57 -34.50 28.26 -14.93
N ASN A 58 -33.41 28.66 -14.27
CA ASN A 58 -32.27 29.29 -14.93
C ASN A 58 -31.34 28.30 -15.63
N CYS A 59 -31.21 27.07 -15.11
CA CYS A 59 -30.48 26.00 -15.79
C CYS A 59 -31.37 25.23 -16.78
N SER A 60 -32.70 25.32 -16.62
CA SER A 60 -33.69 24.48 -17.31
C SER A 60 -33.51 22.98 -17.03
N ASP A 61 -32.98 22.65 -15.85
CA ASP A 61 -32.51 21.32 -15.49
C ASP A 61 -33.16 20.82 -14.19
N ALA A 62 -33.35 19.49 -14.10
CA ALA A 62 -33.96 18.83 -12.95
C ALA A 62 -32.89 18.16 -12.06
N TYR A 63 -32.86 18.48 -10.77
CA TYR A 63 -31.85 18.03 -9.80
C TYR A 63 -32.49 17.30 -8.60
N CYS A 64 -31.74 16.42 -7.93
CA CYS A 64 -32.05 16.01 -6.56
C CYS A 64 -31.60 17.10 -5.56
N GLU A 65 -32.12 17.09 -4.32
CA GLU A 65 -31.79 18.12 -3.33
C GLU A 65 -30.28 18.25 -3.06
N VAL A 66 -29.55 17.13 -3.04
CA VAL A 66 -28.11 17.09 -2.78
C VAL A 66 -27.31 17.70 -3.93
N CYS A 67 -27.62 17.32 -5.18
CA CYS A 67 -26.94 17.85 -6.36
C CYS A 67 -27.27 19.33 -6.58
N TYR A 68 -28.52 19.75 -6.32
CA TYR A 68 -28.89 21.15 -6.33
C TYR A 68 -28.08 21.95 -5.30
N ALA A 69 -28.06 21.51 -4.04
CA ALA A 69 -27.32 22.17 -2.98
C ALA A 69 -25.81 22.20 -3.25
N SER A 70 -25.26 21.16 -3.90
CA SER A 70 -23.85 21.12 -4.27
C SER A 70 -23.52 22.16 -5.36
N GLN A 71 -24.31 22.21 -6.44
CA GLN A 71 -24.02 23.07 -7.59
C GLN A 71 -24.47 24.52 -7.44
N HIS A 72 -25.44 24.79 -6.56
CA HIS A 72 -26.02 26.13 -6.37
C HIS A 72 -25.55 26.80 -5.07
N ARG A 73 -24.55 26.23 -4.37
CA ARG A 73 -24.00 26.77 -3.12
C ARG A 73 -22.95 27.87 -3.30
N LYS A 74 -22.30 28.00 -4.47
CA LYS A 74 -21.25 29.01 -4.73
C LYS A 74 -21.38 29.65 -6.12
N GLY A 75 -21.00 30.93 -6.23
CA GLY A 75 -21.00 31.69 -7.49
C GLY A 75 -22.36 32.27 -7.89
N GLY A 76 -22.48 32.74 -9.14
CA GLY A 76 -23.70 33.38 -9.67
C GLY A 76 -24.93 32.47 -9.77
N ARG A 77 -24.76 31.16 -9.56
CA ARG A 77 -25.85 30.17 -9.55
C ARG A 77 -26.63 30.13 -8.23
N LYS A 78 -26.13 30.78 -7.17
CA LYS A 78 -26.81 30.87 -5.87
C LYS A 78 -28.14 31.64 -5.94
N THR A 79 -28.29 32.51 -6.94
CA THR A 79 -29.50 33.32 -7.14
C THR A 79 -30.46 32.72 -8.15
N HIS A 80 -30.24 31.47 -8.60
CA HIS A 80 -31.15 30.82 -9.53
C HIS A 80 -32.52 30.56 -8.87
N VAL A 81 -33.57 30.79 -9.65
CA VAL A 81 -34.95 30.53 -9.26
C VAL A 81 -35.22 29.04 -9.42
N VAL A 82 -35.87 28.46 -8.39
CA VAL A 82 -36.18 27.03 -8.37
C VAL A 82 -37.62 26.76 -7.98
N ARG A 83 -38.12 25.64 -8.51
CA ARG A 83 -39.41 25.06 -8.17
C ARG A 83 -39.22 23.63 -7.68
N ARG A 84 -39.91 23.25 -6.61
CA ARG A 84 -39.89 21.88 -6.11
C ARG A 84 -40.84 21.02 -6.93
N LEU A 85 -40.38 19.82 -7.30
CA LEU A 85 -41.17 18.80 -7.99
C LEU A 85 -41.81 17.91 -6.92
N GLU A 86 -43.14 17.81 -6.92
CA GLU A 86 -43.85 16.89 -6.02
C GLU A 86 -43.68 15.46 -6.54
N VAL A 87 -43.07 14.60 -5.72
CA VAL A 87 -42.96 13.17 -6.01
C VAL A 87 -44.13 12.46 -5.33
N GLU A 88 -45.06 11.91 -6.12
CA GLU A 88 -46.14 11.06 -5.60
C GLU A 88 -45.51 9.84 -4.89
N ARG A 89 -45.67 9.77 -3.56
CA ARG A 89 -45.21 8.64 -2.74
C ARG A 89 -46.36 7.65 -2.58
N ASP A 90 -46.22 6.46 -3.13
CA ASP A 90 -47.08 5.33 -2.78
C ASP A 90 -46.94 4.99 -1.28
N ALA A 91 -48.10 4.87 -0.62
CA ALA A 91 -48.27 4.88 0.82
C ALA A 91 -48.06 3.50 1.49
N ALA A 92 -47.37 3.46 2.64
CA ALA A 92 -47.75 2.65 3.79
C ALA A 92 -46.96 2.99 5.07
N ALA A 93 -47.69 2.99 6.19
CA ALA A 93 -47.29 3.03 7.61
C ALA A 93 -46.96 4.41 8.23
N LYS A 94 -47.95 4.90 8.99
CA LYS A 94 -48.02 6.13 9.78
C LYS A 94 -47.52 5.87 11.21
N GLU A 95 -46.84 6.85 11.80
CA GLU A 95 -47.03 7.26 13.21
C GLU A 95 -46.60 8.74 13.36
N ALA A 96 -47.43 9.54 14.05
CA ALA A 96 -47.35 11.00 14.09
C ALA A 96 -46.73 11.50 15.41
N PRO A 97 -46.02 12.65 15.43
CA PRO A 97 -45.48 13.26 16.65
C PRO A 97 -46.44 14.32 17.24
N PRO A 98 -46.40 14.63 18.55
CA PRO A 98 -47.12 15.77 19.10
C PRO A 98 -46.32 17.08 19.00
N SER A 99 -47.07 18.17 18.84
CA SER A 99 -46.68 19.56 18.55
C SER A 99 -46.13 20.37 19.74
N PRO A 100 -45.49 21.54 19.50
CA PRO A 100 -44.70 22.28 20.48
C PRO A 100 -45.46 23.41 21.20
N SER A 101 -44.97 23.79 22.38
CA SER A 101 -45.42 24.99 23.12
C SER A 101 -44.30 26.05 23.16
N LYS A 102 -44.69 27.29 22.85
CA LYS A 102 -43.89 28.52 22.76
C LYS A 102 -43.51 29.11 24.12
N MET A 103 -42.45 29.94 24.12
CA MET A 103 -42.27 31.28 24.76
C MET A 103 -40.81 31.46 25.18
N GLU A 104 -40.17 32.63 25.16
CA GLU A 104 -40.18 33.84 24.33
C GLU A 104 -38.83 34.55 24.62
N VAL A 105 -38.43 35.40 23.69
CA VAL A 105 -37.15 36.11 23.44
C VAL A 105 -36.58 36.94 24.60
N ASP A 106 -35.24 37.06 24.68
CA ASP A 106 -34.59 38.38 24.88
C ASP A 106 -33.14 38.42 24.34
N ALA A 107 -32.68 39.64 24.03
CA ALA A 107 -31.73 40.03 22.98
C ALA A 107 -30.21 39.92 23.26
N VAL A 108 -29.46 39.96 22.13
CA VAL A 108 -27.99 39.85 21.88
C VAL A 108 -27.15 41.00 22.50
N PRO A 109 -25.81 40.86 22.71
CA PRO A 109 -24.83 41.01 21.60
C PRO A 109 -23.57 40.09 21.65
N THR A 110 -23.22 39.58 20.45
CA THR A 110 -21.89 39.34 19.86
C THR A 110 -20.69 38.93 20.73
N GLU A 111 -20.15 37.74 20.48
CA GLU A 111 -18.72 37.40 20.26
C GLU A 111 -18.61 35.90 19.90
N ASP A 112 -18.30 35.58 18.64
CA ASP A 112 -18.17 34.19 18.16
C ASP A 112 -16.82 33.61 18.62
N SER A 113 -16.86 32.68 19.57
CA SER A 113 -15.79 31.74 19.88
C SER A 113 -16.20 30.34 19.41
N ASP A 114 -15.28 29.67 18.72
CA ASP A 114 -15.28 28.25 18.37
C ASP A 114 -15.71 27.36 19.56
N ASP A 115 -16.66 26.45 19.34
CA ASP A 115 -16.71 25.12 19.96
C ASP A 115 -17.86 24.30 19.34
N ASP A 116 -17.53 23.22 18.63
CA ASP A 116 -18.43 22.10 18.32
C ASP A 116 -17.61 20.79 18.44
N GLU A 117 -17.37 20.35 19.67
CA GLU A 117 -16.92 18.99 19.98
C GLU A 117 -17.98 18.27 20.83
N GLU A 118 -18.75 17.36 20.23
CA GLU A 118 -19.40 16.29 21.00
C GLU A 118 -19.65 15.05 20.11
N TRP A 119 -18.67 14.14 20.03
CA TRP A 119 -18.89 12.76 19.59
C TRP A 119 -18.68 11.81 20.78
N GLU A 120 -19.69 10.98 21.02
CA GLU A 120 -19.87 10.12 22.19
C GLU A 120 -18.71 9.15 22.44
N ARG A 121 -18.29 9.09 23.71
CA ARG A 121 -17.30 8.14 24.22
C ARG A 121 -17.88 6.74 24.28
N VAL A 122 -17.44 5.86 23.39
CA VAL A 122 -17.50 4.41 23.62
C VAL A 122 -16.20 3.99 24.34
N THR A 123 -16.36 3.40 25.52
CA THR A 123 -15.28 3.02 26.44
C THR A 123 -14.35 1.97 25.84
N ALA A 124 -13.09 2.37 25.65
CA ALA A 124 -12.02 1.55 25.13
C ALA A 124 -11.41 0.66 26.24
N THR A 125 -11.41 -0.65 26.04
CA THR A 125 -10.38 -1.53 26.60
C THR A 125 -9.24 -1.59 25.60
N THR A 126 -8.21 -0.76 25.79
CA THR A 126 -7.02 -0.75 24.94
C THR A 126 -5.85 -1.41 25.67
N ALA A 127 -5.40 -2.55 25.15
CA ALA A 127 -4.04 -2.98 25.38
C ALA A 127 -3.09 -1.95 24.72
N PRO A 128 -1.95 -1.61 25.33
CA PRO A 128 -1.02 -0.63 24.75
C PRO A 128 -0.39 -1.21 23.48
N VAL A 129 -0.67 -0.61 22.33
CA VAL A 129 0.02 -0.90 21.07
C VAL A 129 1.41 -0.28 21.17
N ILE A 130 2.44 -1.11 21.37
CA ILE A 130 3.84 -0.66 21.41
C ILE A 130 4.30 -0.41 19.96
N LEU A 131 4.19 0.83 19.52
CA LEU A 131 4.60 1.30 18.19
C LEU A 131 6.07 1.74 18.14
N SER A 132 6.97 1.20 18.98
CA SER A 132 8.30 1.80 19.10
C SER A 132 9.22 1.49 17.91
N ALA A 133 9.96 2.52 17.48
CA ALA A 133 11.23 2.38 16.76
C ALA A 133 12.15 1.40 17.53
N GLN A 134 13.20 0.88 16.88
CA GLN A 134 14.14 -0.04 17.54
C GLN A 134 14.47 0.45 18.96
N PRO A 135 14.33 -0.40 19.99
CA PRO A 135 14.43 0.02 21.38
C PRO A 135 15.75 0.73 21.62
N SER A 136 15.68 1.81 22.41
CA SER A 136 16.87 2.56 22.81
C SER A 136 17.80 1.65 23.63
N VAL A 137 19.11 1.90 23.56
CA VAL A 137 20.13 1.11 24.28
C VAL A 137 19.81 1.14 25.79
N GLY A 138 19.26 0.04 26.32
CA GLY A 138 18.89 -0.11 27.74
C GLY A 138 17.43 -0.47 28.03
N GLU A 139 16.51 -0.39 27.04
CA GLU A 139 15.14 -0.92 27.20
C GLU A 139 15.09 -2.44 27.06
N LYS A 140 14.08 -3.08 27.68
CA LYS A 140 13.83 -4.53 27.54
C LYS A 140 13.41 -4.85 26.10
N PHE A 141 14.39 -5.04 25.21
CA PHE A 141 14.20 -5.38 23.79
C PHE A 141 13.32 -6.61 23.58
N GLY A 142 13.22 -7.50 24.56
CA GLY A 142 12.41 -8.72 24.49
C GLY A 142 10.93 -8.45 24.18
N GLU A 143 10.29 -7.50 24.85
CA GLU A 143 8.86 -7.22 24.60
C GLU A 143 8.63 -6.59 23.21
N TRP A 144 9.62 -5.85 22.69
CA TRP A 144 9.56 -5.33 21.33
C TRP A 144 9.57 -6.44 20.28
N PHE A 145 10.46 -7.43 20.44
CA PHE A 145 10.48 -8.59 19.53
C PHE A 145 9.21 -9.44 19.66
N VAL A 146 8.68 -9.58 20.87
CA VAL A 146 7.40 -10.28 21.12
C VAL A 146 6.27 -9.63 20.34
N GLU A 147 6.05 -8.32 20.51
CA GLU A 147 4.98 -7.62 19.78
C GLU A 147 5.20 -7.63 18.27
N ARG A 148 6.44 -7.39 17.81
CA ARG A 148 6.74 -7.34 16.39
C ARG A 148 6.59 -8.69 15.70
N SER A 149 7.00 -9.77 16.36
CA SER A 149 6.95 -11.14 15.81
C SER A 149 5.54 -11.63 15.49
N LYS A 150 4.49 -11.04 16.11
CA LYS A 150 3.08 -11.32 15.81
C LYS A 150 2.70 -11.00 14.37
N PHE A 151 3.47 -10.13 13.71
CA PHE A 151 3.22 -9.66 12.35
C PHE A 151 4.36 -10.01 11.39
N ILE A 152 5.41 -10.71 11.83
CA ILE A 152 6.49 -11.18 10.96
C ILE A 152 6.09 -12.56 10.40
N PRO A 153 5.79 -12.68 9.10
CA PRO A 153 5.48 -13.97 8.52
C PRO A 153 6.69 -14.91 8.58
N LEU A 154 6.45 -16.20 8.79
CA LEU A 154 7.51 -17.19 8.77
C LEU A 154 8.07 -17.34 7.34
N ARG A 155 9.39 -17.41 7.18
CA ARG A 155 10.06 -17.64 5.90
C ARG A 155 9.59 -18.94 5.25
N LEU A 156 9.43 -18.96 3.93
CA LEU A 156 9.10 -20.20 3.22
C LEU A 156 10.29 -21.17 3.18
N THR A 157 10.02 -22.43 3.53
CA THR A 157 10.91 -23.57 3.32
C THR A 157 11.09 -23.86 1.84
N PHE A 158 12.10 -24.68 1.50
CA PHE A 158 12.33 -25.08 0.11
C PHE A 158 11.14 -25.84 -0.48
N GLY A 159 10.49 -26.71 0.31
CA GLY A 159 9.29 -27.43 -0.12
C GLY A 159 8.11 -26.49 -0.39
N GLU A 160 7.86 -25.55 0.51
CA GLU A 160 6.78 -24.55 0.35
C GLU A 160 6.96 -23.66 -0.89
N ARG A 161 8.21 -23.34 -1.28
CA ARG A 161 8.46 -22.56 -2.51
C ARG A 161 8.01 -23.28 -3.78
N LYS A 162 7.95 -24.62 -3.80
CA LYS A 162 7.40 -25.37 -4.94
C LYS A 162 5.90 -25.13 -5.08
N TYR A 163 5.17 -25.15 -3.96
CA TYR A 163 3.73 -24.85 -3.93
C TYR A 163 3.42 -23.37 -4.20
N LEU A 164 4.33 -22.45 -3.85
CA LEU A 164 4.21 -21.05 -4.26
C LEU A 164 4.28 -20.90 -5.78
N ARG A 165 5.27 -21.53 -6.45
CA ARG A 165 5.39 -21.48 -7.93
C ARG A 165 4.15 -22.06 -8.61
N LEU A 166 3.62 -23.16 -8.05
CA LEU A 166 2.37 -23.76 -8.49
C LEU A 166 1.20 -22.76 -8.42
N LEU A 167 1.06 -22.04 -7.30
CA LEU A 167 0.04 -21.00 -7.15
C LEU A 167 0.21 -19.87 -8.14
N GLU A 168 1.44 -19.36 -8.29
CA GLU A 168 1.73 -18.27 -9.23
C GLU A 168 1.40 -18.66 -10.67
N ALA A 169 1.77 -19.87 -11.09
CA ALA A 169 1.43 -20.39 -12.41
C ALA A 169 -0.08 -20.57 -12.61
N ALA A 170 -0.81 -21.00 -11.58
CA ALA A 170 -2.27 -21.13 -11.65
C ALA A 170 -2.96 -19.75 -11.71
N LEU A 171 -2.47 -18.77 -10.97
CA LEU A 171 -3.01 -17.40 -10.97
C LEU A 171 -2.67 -16.63 -12.26
N SER A 172 -1.52 -16.91 -12.89
CA SER A 172 -1.12 -16.24 -14.13
C SER A 172 -2.03 -16.61 -15.30
N VAL A 173 -2.49 -17.86 -15.37
CA VAL A 173 -3.44 -18.33 -16.40
C VAL A 173 -4.91 -18.09 -16.03
N SER A 174 -5.18 -17.62 -14.81
CA SER A 174 -6.54 -17.38 -14.34
C SER A 174 -7.07 -16.03 -14.83
N GLU A 175 -8.25 -16.05 -15.45
CA GLU A 175 -9.04 -14.86 -15.86
C GLU A 175 -10.08 -14.46 -14.79
N TYR A 176 -9.78 -14.73 -13.51
CA TYR A 176 -10.75 -14.60 -12.42
C TYR A 176 -11.43 -13.22 -12.38
N THR A 177 -10.64 -12.15 -12.33
CA THR A 177 -11.14 -10.77 -12.23
C THR A 177 -11.99 -10.39 -13.43
N ASP A 178 -11.59 -10.83 -14.62
CA ASP A 178 -12.23 -10.50 -15.89
C ASP A 178 -13.58 -11.21 -16.06
N LYS A 179 -13.82 -12.30 -15.31
CA LYS A 179 -15.08 -13.06 -15.32
C LYS A 179 -16.04 -12.68 -14.20
N ILE A 180 -15.52 -12.18 -13.08
CA ILE A 180 -16.34 -11.88 -11.88
C ILE A 180 -16.79 -10.42 -11.84
N ASP A 181 -15.89 -9.48 -12.10
CA ASP A 181 -16.13 -8.05 -11.92
C ASP A 181 -16.62 -7.36 -13.22
N THR A 182 -17.55 -8.03 -13.91
CA THR A 182 -18.21 -7.54 -15.13
C THR A 182 -19.71 -7.34 -14.92
N ILE A 183 -20.24 -6.26 -15.51
CA ILE A 183 -21.67 -5.95 -15.53
C ILE A 183 -22.33 -6.78 -16.65
N GLY A 184 -23.34 -7.60 -16.34
CA GLY A 184 -24.25 -8.13 -17.39
C GLY A 184 -24.27 -9.63 -17.71
N PHE A 185 -23.93 -10.54 -16.79
CA PHE A 185 -24.12 -11.98 -17.04
C PHE A 185 -25.48 -12.49 -16.55
N GLY A 186 -26.11 -13.39 -17.33
CA GLY A 186 -27.39 -14.05 -17.00
C GLY A 186 -27.34 -15.10 -15.88
N SER A 187 -26.18 -15.32 -15.24
CA SER A 187 -26.01 -16.21 -14.09
C SER A 187 -25.69 -15.44 -12.81
N SER A 188 -26.09 -15.97 -11.64
CA SER A 188 -25.83 -15.29 -10.36
C SER A 188 -24.33 -15.15 -10.11
N LYS A 189 -23.90 -14.01 -9.55
CA LYS A 189 -22.50 -13.72 -9.23
C LYS A 189 -21.85 -14.82 -8.37
N ALA A 190 -22.57 -15.32 -7.36
CA ALA A 190 -22.12 -16.42 -6.51
C ALA A 190 -21.80 -17.69 -7.30
N LYS A 191 -22.65 -18.10 -8.26
CA LYS A 191 -22.38 -19.27 -9.11
C LYS A 191 -21.13 -19.08 -9.97
N ARG A 192 -20.90 -17.88 -10.50
CA ARG A 192 -19.68 -17.56 -11.25
C ARG A 192 -18.42 -17.67 -10.38
N ILE A 193 -18.46 -17.09 -9.17
CA ILE A 193 -17.38 -17.17 -8.20
C ILE A 193 -17.03 -18.63 -7.91
N ILE A 194 -18.03 -19.46 -7.58
CA ILE A 194 -17.82 -20.87 -7.25
C ILE A 194 -17.22 -21.64 -8.43
N HIS A 195 -17.71 -21.38 -9.65
CA HIS A 195 -17.17 -22.00 -10.85
C HIS A 195 -15.70 -21.65 -11.04
N GLN A 196 -15.33 -20.38 -10.89
CA GLN A 196 -13.95 -19.92 -11.01
C GLN A 196 -13.02 -20.44 -9.89
N ILE A 197 -13.51 -20.52 -8.65
CA ILE A 197 -12.74 -21.11 -7.54
C ILE A 197 -12.48 -22.60 -7.82
N ARG A 198 -13.49 -23.34 -8.28
CA ARG A 198 -13.35 -24.77 -8.64
C ARG A 198 -12.41 -24.97 -9.83
N GLU A 199 -12.47 -24.08 -10.83
CA GLU A 199 -11.54 -24.08 -11.97
C GLU A 199 -10.10 -23.90 -11.49
N LEU A 200 -9.83 -22.91 -10.62
CA LEU A 200 -8.50 -22.70 -10.06
C LEU A 200 -8.02 -23.91 -9.23
N CYS A 201 -8.89 -24.49 -8.40
CA CYS A 201 -8.56 -25.68 -7.61
C CYS A 201 -8.25 -26.89 -8.51
N ALA A 202 -8.96 -27.04 -9.62
CA ALA A 202 -8.69 -28.07 -10.62
C ALA A 202 -7.35 -27.86 -11.34
N ILE A 203 -6.99 -26.61 -11.67
CA ILE A 203 -5.67 -26.26 -12.24
C ILE A 203 -4.56 -26.62 -11.25
N LEU A 204 -4.70 -26.22 -9.97
CA LEU A 204 -3.73 -26.54 -8.93
C LEU A 204 -3.54 -28.06 -8.79
N SER A 205 -4.64 -28.82 -8.68
CA SER A 205 -4.58 -30.28 -8.58
C SER A 205 -3.99 -30.94 -9.81
N GLY A 206 -4.35 -30.46 -11.01
CA GLY A 206 -3.82 -30.99 -12.28
C GLY A 206 -2.31 -30.77 -12.42
N LEU A 207 -1.81 -29.60 -12.03
CA LEU A 207 -0.38 -29.30 -12.01
C LEU A 207 0.37 -30.13 -10.96
N VAL A 208 -0.25 -30.40 -9.79
CA VAL A 208 0.32 -31.31 -8.79
C VAL A 208 0.41 -32.72 -9.34
N LEU A 209 -0.65 -33.24 -9.98
CA LEU A 209 -0.65 -34.57 -10.60
C LEU A 209 0.44 -34.72 -11.67
N ALA A 210 0.73 -33.66 -12.42
CA ALA A 210 1.81 -33.65 -13.40
C ALA A 210 3.20 -33.66 -12.75
N ALA A 211 3.37 -33.05 -11.57
CA ALA A 211 4.65 -32.95 -10.87
C ALA A 211 4.92 -34.11 -9.91
N ASP A 212 3.90 -34.60 -9.21
CA ASP A 212 3.92 -35.73 -8.28
C ASP A 212 2.65 -36.58 -8.50
N TYR A 213 2.82 -37.66 -9.25
CA TYR A 213 1.72 -38.54 -9.64
C TYR A 213 1.00 -39.15 -8.44
N LYS A 214 1.74 -39.46 -7.36
CA LYS A 214 1.17 -40.12 -6.18
C LYS A 214 0.33 -39.13 -5.38
N GLN A 215 0.91 -37.97 -5.05
CA GLN A 215 0.20 -36.91 -4.34
C GLN A 215 -1.00 -36.40 -5.14
N GLY A 216 -0.86 -36.26 -6.46
CA GLY A 216 -1.98 -35.89 -7.33
C GLY A 216 -3.10 -36.91 -7.37
N GLN A 217 -2.80 -38.21 -7.42
CA GLN A 217 -3.84 -39.24 -7.37
C GLN A 217 -4.65 -39.18 -6.08
N GLU A 218 -4.01 -38.93 -4.94
CA GLU A 218 -4.67 -38.76 -3.64
C GLU A 218 -5.64 -37.56 -3.68
N LEU A 219 -5.23 -36.42 -4.26
CA LEU A 219 -6.10 -35.25 -4.44
C LEU A 219 -7.29 -35.51 -5.38
N PHE A 220 -7.14 -36.40 -6.36
CA PHE A 220 -8.17 -36.70 -7.36
C PHE A 220 -9.11 -37.86 -6.99
N GLN A 221 -8.73 -38.75 -6.07
CA GLN A 221 -9.48 -39.96 -5.76
C GLN A 221 -10.91 -39.68 -5.28
N ASP A 222 -11.13 -38.57 -4.57
CA ASP A 222 -12.45 -38.27 -3.99
C ASP A 222 -13.28 -37.26 -4.81
N ARG A 223 -12.69 -36.58 -5.81
CA ARG A 223 -13.31 -35.45 -6.57
C ARG A 223 -14.03 -34.41 -5.69
N ASP A 224 -13.77 -34.43 -4.39
CA ASP A 224 -14.40 -33.60 -3.39
C ASP A 224 -13.37 -32.57 -2.93
N PHE A 225 -13.64 -31.32 -3.25
CA PHE A 225 -12.79 -30.21 -2.85
C PHE A 225 -12.78 -30.01 -1.33
N ALA A 226 -13.87 -30.39 -0.65
CA ALA A 226 -13.97 -30.26 0.81
C ALA A 226 -13.01 -31.22 1.53
N SER A 227 -12.80 -32.42 0.99
CA SER A 227 -11.83 -33.38 1.53
C SER A 227 -10.36 -32.92 1.42
N ASN A 228 -10.08 -31.90 0.60
CA ASN A 228 -8.74 -31.37 0.35
C ASN A 228 -8.59 -29.89 0.79
N ASP A 229 -9.44 -29.42 1.69
CA ASP A 229 -9.48 -28.01 2.08
C ASP A 229 -8.16 -27.50 2.68
N GLU A 230 -7.52 -28.30 3.55
CA GLU A 230 -6.24 -27.97 4.19
C GLU A 230 -5.13 -27.75 3.14
N PHE A 231 -5.14 -28.52 2.06
CA PHE A 231 -4.18 -28.39 0.96
C PHE A 231 -4.33 -27.02 0.27
N TYR A 232 -5.55 -26.66 -0.15
CA TYR A 232 -5.80 -25.38 -0.81
C TYR A 232 -5.57 -24.18 0.12
N GLN A 233 -6.04 -24.27 1.37
CA GLN A 233 -5.78 -23.23 2.38
C GLN A 233 -4.29 -23.02 2.61
N THR A 234 -3.49 -24.09 2.60
CA THR A 234 -2.04 -24.01 2.69
C THR A 234 -1.46 -23.26 1.51
N ILE A 235 -1.81 -23.63 0.28
CA ILE A 235 -1.31 -22.94 -0.91
C ILE A 235 -1.68 -21.45 -0.90
N PHE A 236 -2.93 -21.11 -0.61
CA PHE A 236 -3.36 -19.71 -0.57
C PHE A 236 -2.68 -18.91 0.55
N GLU A 237 -2.46 -19.52 1.72
CA GLU A 237 -1.67 -18.92 2.81
C GLU A 237 -0.22 -18.66 2.38
N LEU A 238 0.41 -19.58 1.64
CA LEU A 238 1.77 -19.41 1.14
C LEU A 238 1.91 -18.20 0.22
N GLY A 239 0.95 -17.98 -0.68
CA GLY A 239 0.92 -16.80 -1.55
C GLY A 239 0.84 -15.50 -0.75
N ARG A 240 -0.04 -15.47 0.27
CA ARG A 240 -0.21 -14.30 1.15
C ARG A 240 1.04 -14.01 1.98
N ARG A 241 1.59 -15.05 2.62
CA ARG A 241 2.83 -14.97 3.40
C ARG A 241 4.01 -14.51 2.55
N HIS A 242 4.16 -15.06 1.35
CA HIS A 242 5.21 -14.65 0.41
C HIS A 242 5.11 -13.18 0.03
N LYS A 243 3.90 -12.71 -0.30
CA LYS A 243 3.67 -11.32 -0.71
C LYS A 243 3.99 -10.32 0.40
N ILE A 244 3.58 -10.60 1.64
CA ILE A 244 3.88 -9.70 2.78
C ILE A 244 5.40 -9.57 2.96
N MET A 245 6.13 -10.69 2.89
CA MET A 245 7.58 -10.69 3.00
C MET A 245 8.28 -10.01 1.82
N ASN A 246 7.69 -10.07 0.63
CA ASN A 246 8.28 -9.60 -0.63
C ASN A 246 7.28 -8.76 -1.42
N PRO A 247 7.01 -7.50 -1.01
CA PRO A 247 5.99 -6.65 -1.65
C PRO A 247 6.17 -6.45 -3.15
N ASP A 248 7.38 -6.63 -3.68
CA ASP A 248 7.69 -6.47 -5.10
C ASP A 248 7.37 -7.66 -5.98
N LYS A 249 7.14 -8.83 -5.38
CA LYS A 249 6.79 -10.06 -6.10
C LYS A 249 5.27 -10.18 -6.21
N MET A 250 4.77 -11.08 -7.07
CA MET A 250 3.33 -11.27 -7.35
C MET A 250 2.58 -9.96 -7.71
N ARG A 251 3.19 -9.05 -8.50
CA ARG A 251 2.57 -7.74 -8.83
C ARG A 251 1.22 -7.88 -9.54
N THR A 252 1.12 -8.81 -10.50
CA THR A 252 -0.09 -9.02 -11.32
C THR A 252 -1.01 -10.11 -10.77
N THR A 253 -0.51 -11.00 -9.91
CA THR A 253 -1.23 -12.20 -9.46
C THR A 253 -1.81 -12.06 -8.05
N TYR A 254 -1.21 -11.25 -7.16
CA TYR A 254 -1.70 -11.13 -5.78
C TYR A 254 -3.08 -10.50 -5.68
N GLY A 255 -3.39 -9.49 -6.52
CA GLY A 255 -4.73 -8.91 -6.59
C GLY A 255 -5.80 -9.95 -6.92
N LYS A 256 -5.51 -10.85 -7.88
CA LYS A 256 -6.41 -11.97 -8.21
C LYS A 256 -6.60 -12.91 -7.03
N LEU A 257 -5.51 -13.28 -6.34
CA LEU A 257 -5.57 -14.13 -5.15
C LEU A 257 -6.46 -13.52 -4.07
N ILE A 258 -6.21 -12.27 -3.68
CA ILE A 258 -6.92 -11.66 -2.56
C ILE A 258 -8.39 -11.40 -2.88
N TYR A 259 -8.73 -11.05 -4.14
CA TYR A 259 -10.12 -10.90 -4.58
C TYR A 259 -10.88 -12.22 -4.62
N LEU A 260 -10.22 -13.30 -5.04
CA LEU A 260 -10.78 -14.65 -4.94
C LEU A 260 -11.05 -15.03 -3.48
N LEU A 261 -10.10 -14.77 -2.59
CA LEU A 261 -10.26 -15.07 -1.17
C LEU A 261 -11.34 -14.20 -0.52
N GLN A 262 -11.42 -12.93 -0.88
CA GLN A 262 -12.48 -12.01 -0.45
C GLN A 262 -13.87 -12.52 -0.87
N ASP A 263 -14.02 -12.96 -2.12
CA ASP A 263 -15.28 -13.54 -2.62
C ASP A 263 -15.61 -14.87 -1.93
N SER A 264 -14.59 -15.68 -1.60
CA SER A 264 -14.78 -16.95 -0.88
C SER A 264 -15.35 -16.78 0.54
N GLN A 265 -15.25 -15.58 1.13
CA GLN A 265 -15.80 -15.28 2.45
C GLN A 265 -17.32 -15.00 2.43
N MET A 266 -17.92 -14.78 1.26
CA MET A 266 -19.37 -14.57 1.16
C MET A 266 -20.13 -15.81 1.64
N SER A 267 -21.13 -15.63 2.51
CA SER A 267 -21.88 -16.74 3.12
C SER A 267 -22.48 -17.71 2.10
N GLU A 268 -23.05 -17.21 1.00
CA GLU A 268 -23.60 -18.04 -0.09
C GLU A 268 -22.49 -18.88 -0.76
N VAL A 269 -21.33 -18.28 -1.02
CA VAL A 269 -20.19 -18.95 -1.66
C VAL A 269 -19.60 -20.01 -0.73
N LYS A 270 -19.40 -19.68 0.55
CA LYS A 270 -18.87 -20.60 1.57
C LYS A 270 -19.78 -21.81 1.75
N ASN A 271 -21.09 -21.59 1.81
CA ASN A 271 -22.10 -22.65 1.92
C ASN A 271 -22.14 -23.56 0.69
N MET A 272 -21.89 -23.04 -0.51
CA MET A 272 -21.89 -23.85 -1.74
C MET A 272 -20.54 -24.53 -2.03
N LEU A 273 -19.42 -23.97 -1.54
CA LEU A 273 -18.10 -24.59 -1.64
C LEU A 273 -17.95 -25.75 -0.65
N ASN A 274 -18.68 -25.73 0.48
CA ASN A 274 -18.55 -26.68 1.60
C ASN A 274 -17.16 -26.69 2.28
N PHE A 275 -16.30 -25.70 2.01
CA PHE A 275 -15.05 -25.49 2.73
C PHE A 275 -14.62 -24.03 2.72
N THR A 276 -13.63 -23.69 3.56
CA THR A 276 -13.08 -22.33 3.66
C THR A 276 -11.75 -22.23 2.90
N CYS A 277 -11.54 -21.20 2.08
CA CYS A 277 -10.28 -21.00 1.37
C CYS A 277 -9.21 -20.26 2.19
N VAL A 278 -9.61 -19.59 3.28
CA VAL A 278 -8.76 -18.72 4.09
C VAL A 278 -8.41 -19.39 5.41
N LYS A 279 -7.12 -19.44 5.74
CA LYS A 279 -6.62 -19.70 7.09
C LYS A 279 -5.71 -18.56 7.58
N PRO A 280 -5.43 -18.46 8.89
CA PRO A 280 -4.48 -17.48 9.42
C PRO A 280 -3.08 -17.65 8.84
N ILE A 281 -2.36 -16.53 8.66
CA ILE A 281 -0.96 -16.54 8.22
C ILE A 281 -0.08 -17.07 9.37
N LYS A 282 0.87 -17.94 9.02
CA LYS A 282 1.88 -18.40 9.97
C LYS A 282 2.91 -17.29 10.24
N THR A 283 3.05 -16.90 11.49
CA THR A 283 4.03 -15.89 11.93
C THR A 283 5.09 -16.51 12.81
N VAL A 284 6.19 -15.77 13.00
CA VAL A 284 7.25 -16.17 13.94
C VAL A 284 6.66 -16.37 15.34
N TYR A 285 5.76 -15.48 15.77
CA TYR A 285 5.11 -15.61 17.07
C TYR A 285 4.28 -16.89 17.19
N THR A 286 3.37 -17.16 16.24
CA THR A 286 2.46 -18.31 16.35
C THR A 286 3.24 -19.63 16.39
N VAL A 287 4.30 -19.73 15.58
CA VAL A 287 5.15 -20.93 15.51
C VAL A 287 5.93 -21.13 16.82
N LEU A 288 6.47 -20.07 17.41
CA LEU A 288 7.16 -20.14 18.70
C LEU A 288 6.20 -20.39 19.87
N GLU A 289 4.98 -19.85 19.81
CA GLU A 289 3.93 -20.08 20.80
C GLU A 289 3.48 -21.55 20.80
N GLU A 290 3.20 -22.12 19.62
CA GLU A 290 2.83 -23.53 19.45
C GLU A 290 3.94 -24.48 19.93
N ALA A 291 5.22 -24.10 19.74
CA ALA A 291 6.38 -24.86 20.21
C ALA A 291 6.75 -24.62 21.69
N GLY A 292 6.07 -23.68 22.38
CA GLY A 292 6.43 -23.27 23.75
C GLY A 292 7.80 -22.60 23.88
N GLN A 293 8.31 -21.98 22.81
CA GLN A 293 9.65 -21.37 22.71
C GLN A 293 9.63 -19.84 22.65
N LEU A 294 8.59 -19.18 23.20
CA LEU A 294 8.48 -17.70 23.20
C LEU A 294 9.64 -17.00 23.93
N ASP A 295 10.32 -17.68 24.84
CA ASP A 295 11.49 -17.14 25.54
C ASP A 295 12.66 -16.81 24.60
N LEU A 296 12.71 -17.41 23.40
CA LEU A 296 13.67 -17.05 22.37
C LEU A 296 13.57 -15.56 22.00
N LEU A 297 12.36 -15.00 22.00
CA LEU A 297 12.12 -13.59 21.66
C LEU A 297 12.68 -12.62 22.70
N ARG A 298 13.02 -13.12 23.89
CA ARG A 298 13.57 -12.36 25.00
C ARG A 298 15.07 -12.62 25.24
N ASP A 299 15.71 -13.46 24.42
CA ASP A 299 17.12 -13.80 24.57
C ASP A 299 18.05 -12.65 24.17
N GLU A 300 19.10 -12.41 24.96
CA GLU A 300 20.10 -11.36 24.74
C GLU A 300 20.90 -11.50 23.44
N LEU A 301 20.98 -12.72 22.88
CA LEU A 301 21.66 -12.96 21.60
C LEU A 301 20.77 -12.65 20.39
N LEU A 302 19.45 -12.49 20.58
CA LEU A 302 18.51 -12.29 19.49
C LEU A 302 18.79 -11.03 18.64
N PRO A 303 19.09 -9.85 19.24
CA PRO A 303 19.48 -8.68 18.45
C PRO A 303 20.73 -8.95 17.60
N VAL A 304 21.71 -9.70 18.12
CA VAL A 304 22.95 -10.02 17.39
C VAL A 304 22.68 -11.03 16.28
N ALA A 305 21.82 -12.01 16.51
CA ALA A 305 21.45 -13.04 15.54
C ALA A 305 20.63 -12.46 14.35
N THR A 306 19.86 -11.41 14.59
CA THR A 306 18.92 -10.86 13.61
C THR A 306 19.37 -9.51 13.03
N LYS A 307 20.46 -8.91 13.51
CA LYS A 307 20.97 -7.63 13.00
C LYS A 307 21.29 -7.67 11.51
N GLU A 308 21.03 -6.55 10.85
CA GLU A 308 21.43 -6.33 9.47
C GLU A 308 22.89 -5.90 9.40
N ILE A 309 23.62 -6.40 8.39
CA ILE A 309 25.06 -6.14 8.24
C ILE A 309 25.28 -5.13 7.13
N TYR A 310 25.64 -3.91 7.50
CA TYR A 310 25.99 -2.84 6.57
C TYR A 310 27.41 -3.04 6.02
N SER A 311 27.53 -2.97 4.69
CA SER A 311 28.81 -3.08 3.97
C SER A 311 29.36 -1.71 3.51
N GLU A 312 28.50 -0.71 3.32
CA GLU A 312 28.85 0.61 2.81
C GLU A 312 29.91 1.31 3.68
N GLY A 313 31.03 1.72 3.07
CA GLY A 313 32.09 2.49 3.73
C GLY A 313 32.91 1.75 4.79
N ARG A 314 32.71 0.43 4.96
CA ARG A 314 33.34 -0.36 6.03
C ARG A 314 34.44 -1.30 5.49
N PRO A 315 35.54 -1.50 6.24
CA PRO A 315 36.58 -2.44 5.84
C PRO A 315 36.06 -3.88 5.94
N ARG A 316 36.44 -4.73 4.97
CA ARG A 316 36.03 -6.14 4.88
C ARG A 316 36.24 -6.94 6.17
N ARG A 317 37.28 -6.61 6.95
CA ARG A 317 37.58 -7.29 8.23
C ARG A 317 36.48 -7.10 9.28
N ASP A 318 35.90 -5.90 9.36
CA ASP A 318 34.90 -5.57 10.37
C ASP A 318 33.55 -6.19 9.99
N ILE A 319 33.25 -6.20 8.69
CA ILE A 319 32.10 -6.92 8.11
C ILE A 319 32.21 -8.42 8.43
N GLN A 320 33.36 -9.04 8.18
CA GLN A 320 33.57 -10.46 8.46
C GLN A 320 33.45 -10.79 9.96
N LYS A 321 33.90 -9.88 10.84
CA LYS A 321 33.76 -10.03 12.29
C LYS A 321 32.28 -10.03 12.69
N ASP A 322 31.48 -9.13 12.12
CA ASP A 322 30.04 -9.06 12.36
C ASP A 322 29.30 -10.29 11.83
N ILE A 323 29.66 -10.76 10.63
CA ILE A 323 29.10 -12.01 10.05
C ILE A 323 29.34 -13.18 10.99
N LYS A 324 30.60 -13.40 11.42
CA LYS A 324 30.95 -14.48 12.33
C LYS A 324 30.23 -14.38 13.68
N SER A 325 30.06 -13.16 14.20
CA SER A 325 29.32 -12.94 15.44
C SER A 325 27.83 -13.28 15.29
N LYS A 326 27.23 -12.92 14.16
CA LYS A 326 25.82 -13.22 13.83
C LYS A 326 25.61 -14.72 13.68
N GLU A 327 26.45 -15.41 12.89
CA GLU A 327 26.39 -16.86 12.68
C GLU A 327 26.55 -17.63 14.01
N ARG A 328 27.50 -17.22 14.86
CA ARG A 328 27.68 -17.83 16.18
C ARG A 328 26.47 -17.63 17.10
N ALA A 329 25.85 -16.45 17.07
CA ALA A 329 24.64 -16.17 17.84
C ALA A 329 23.47 -17.04 17.37
N ILE A 330 23.26 -17.15 16.06
CA ILE A 330 22.23 -18.02 15.45
C ILE A 330 22.44 -19.47 15.89
N GLU A 331 23.65 -20.01 15.79
CA GLU A 331 23.93 -21.40 16.14
C GLU A 331 23.74 -21.69 17.63
N THR A 332 24.11 -20.73 18.48
CA THR A 332 23.91 -20.82 19.93
C THR A 332 22.41 -20.87 20.27
N LEU A 333 21.61 -20.00 19.66
CA LEU A 333 20.16 -19.96 19.85
C LEU A 333 19.49 -21.22 19.30
N ALA A 334 19.87 -21.66 18.10
CA ALA A 334 19.36 -22.88 17.47
C ALA A 334 19.58 -24.11 18.34
N THR A 335 20.77 -24.24 18.95
CA THR A 335 21.07 -25.36 19.86
C THR A 335 20.31 -25.24 21.18
N ARG A 336 20.17 -24.03 21.73
CA ARG A 336 19.55 -23.79 23.04
C ARG A 336 18.04 -24.01 23.05
N TYR A 337 17.35 -23.56 22.00
CA TYR A 337 15.89 -23.55 21.90
C TYR A 337 15.33 -24.70 21.06
N ALA A 338 16.19 -25.59 20.55
CA ALA A 338 15.73 -26.83 19.93
C ALA A 338 15.16 -27.79 20.98
N SER A 339 14.06 -28.44 20.61
CA SER A 339 13.39 -29.46 21.41
C SER A 339 13.05 -30.67 20.54
N LYS A 340 12.42 -31.70 21.12
CA LYS A 340 12.04 -32.91 20.39
C LYS A 340 11.06 -32.62 19.25
N ASP A 341 10.17 -31.66 19.45
CA ASP A 341 9.08 -31.31 18.53
C ASP A 341 9.35 -29.98 17.79
N PHE A 342 10.52 -29.37 18.01
CA PHE A 342 10.95 -28.13 17.36
C PHE A 342 12.45 -28.17 17.08
N ASP A 343 12.82 -28.49 15.84
CA ASP A 343 14.20 -28.72 15.48
C ASP A 343 15.03 -27.42 15.34
N GLN A 344 16.35 -27.58 15.23
CA GLN A 344 17.26 -26.46 15.08
C GLN A 344 16.97 -25.65 13.81
N ASP A 345 16.51 -26.30 12.73
CA ASP A 345 16.21 -25.63 11.47
C ASP A 345 14.96 -24.75 11.57
N SER A 346 13.96 -25.17 12.35
CA SER A 346 12.79 -24.35 12.67
C SER A 346 13.19 -23.12 13.49
N VAL A 347 14.09 -23.27 14.48
CA VAL A 347 14.65 -22.12 15.22
C VAL A 347 15.37 -21.16 14.26
N ARG A 348 16.24 -21.69 13.38
CA ARG A 348 16.95 -20.89 12.37
C ARG A 348 15.96 -20.17 11.44
N GLN A 349 14.91 -20.85 11.00
CA GLN A 349 13.86 -20.27 10.15
C GLN A 349 13.17 -19.08 10.83
N CYS A 350 12.83 -19.17 12.11
CA CYS A 350 12.30 -18.04 12.88
C CYS A 350 13.29 -16.86 12.93
N LEU A 351 14.57 -17.12 13.23
CA LEU A 351 15.61 -16.09 13.27
C LEU A 351 15.82 -15.42 11.91
N TYR A 352 15.85 -16.20 10.83
CA TYR A 352 15.95 -15.68 9.48
C TYR A 352 14.74 -14.85 9.10
N SER A 353 13.53 -15.22 9.52
CA SER A 353 12.31 -14.45 9.24
C SER A 353 12.35 -13.07 9.91
N ILE A 354 12.86 -12.98 11.14
CA ILE A 354 13.08 -11.70 11.82
C ILE A 354 14.17 -10.89 11.10
N GLY A 355 15.25 -11.55 10.67
CA GLY A 355 16.29 -10.93 9.84
C GLY A 355 15.74 -10.38 8.51
N ASP A 356 14.85 -11.12 7.85
CA ASP A 356 14.19 -10.72 6.61
C ASP A 356 13.30 -9.47 6.85
N ASN A 357 12.63 -9.36 8.00
CA ASN A 357 11.94 -8.11 8.38
C ASN A 357 12.90 -6.92 8.55
N HIS A 358 14.07 -7.13 9.16
CA HIS A 358 15.08 -6.06 9.26
C HIS A 358 15.64 -5.66 7.88
N ALA A 359 15.86 -6.63 6.99
CA ALA A 359 16.27 -6.36 5.60
C ALA A 359 15.19 -5.57 4.85
N PHE A 360 13.91 -5.92 5.02
CA PHE A 360 12.79 -5.16 4.49
C PHE A 360 12.83 -3.70 4.96
N LEU A 361 12.98 -3.46 6.27
CA LEU A 361 13.04 -2.11 6.83
C LEU A 361 14.22 -1.31 6.25
N ARG A 362 15.39 -1.94 6.09
CA ARG A 362 16.55 -1.28 5.50
C ARG A 362 16.28 -0.81 4.07
N VAL A 363 15.69 -1.66 3.24
CA VAL A 363 15.43 -1.32 1.84
C VAL A 363 14.27 -0.34 1.71
N ASN A 364 13.24 -0.48 2.54
CA ASN A 364 11.98 0.24 2.36
C ASN A 364 11.94 1.55 3.17
N ARG A 365 12.23 1.48 4.47
CA ARG A 365 12.10 2.60 5.41
C ARG A 365 13.32 3.52 5.40
N ASP A 366 14.54 2.98 5.39
CA ASP A 366 15.75 3.80 5.56
C ASP A 366 15.99 4.83 4.44
N PRO A 367 15.54 4.64 3.18
CA PRO A 367 15.53 5.73 2.20
C PRO A 367 14.80 6.98 2.68
N CYS A 368 13.70 6.85 3.45
CA CYS A 368 13.05 8.01 4.05
C CYS A 368 13.97 8.71 5.06
N GLU A 369 14.71 7.96 5.88
CA GLU A 369 15.67 8.52 6.84
C GLU A 369 16.82 9.24 6.14
N LYS A 370 17.38 8.64 5.07
CA LYS A 370 18.42 9.26 4.24
C LYS A 370 17.92 10.58 3.63
N MET A 371 16.71 10.59 3.06
CA MET A 371 16.13 11.80 2.47
C MET A 371 15.85 12.89 3.52
N ILE A 372 15.43 12.51 4.75
CA ILE A 372 15.29 13.45 5.87
C ILE A 372 16.64 14.04 6.28
N ALA A 373 17.70 13.22 6.32
CA ALA A 373 19.06 13.69 6.61
C ALA A 373 19.52 14.68 5.53
N TYR A 374 19.38 14.34 4.25
CA TYR A 374 19.69 15.25 3.14
C TYR A 374 18.91 16.57 3.21
N LEU A 375 17.63 16.54 3.55
CA LEU A 375 16.85 17.76 3.75
C LEU A 375 17.46 18.65 4.84
N LYS A 376 17.82 18.07 6.00
CA LYS A 376 18.38 18.80 7.14
C LYS A 376 19.81 19.30 6.92
N ASP A 377 20.62 18.54 6.19
CA ASP A 377 22.03 18.87 5.97
C ASP A 377 22.18 19.99 4.93
N TYR A 378 21.36 19.96 3.87
CA TYR A 378 21.50 20.87 2.73
C TYR A 378 20.59 22.10 2.77
N PHE A 379 19.46 22.05 3.49
CA PHE A 379 18.45 23.11 3.51
C PHE A 379 18.19 23.61 4.94
N ASP A 380 18.18 24.92 5.13
CA ASP A 380 17.80 25.52 6.40
C ASP A 380 16.27 25.40 6.61
N PRO A 381 15.77 25.17 7.82
CA PRO A 381 14.34 25.04 8.06
C PRO A 381 13.54 26.34 7.86
N THR A 382 14.20 27.50 7.84
CA THR A 382 13.54 28.81 7.90
C THR A 382 13.97 29.75 6.78
N HIS A 383 15.27 29.83 6.49
CA HIS A 383 15.82 30.85 5.59
C HIS A 383 16.65 30.21 4.47
N ALA A 384 16.22 30.42 3.23
CA ALA A 384 17.01 30.01 2.08
C ALA A 384 18.30 30.84 2.03
N LYS A 385 19.46 30.19 2.19
CA LYS A 385 20.79 30.85 2.14
C LYS A 385 21.06 31.51 0.79
N ASP A 386 20.52 30.94 -0.28
CA ASP A 386 20.64 31.42 -1.65
C ASP A 386 19.43 30.93 -2.48
N GLY A 387 19.34 31.37 -3.74
CA GLY A 387 18.26 30.97 -4.64
C GLY A 387 18.25 29.48 -5.01
N LYS A 388 19.39 28.78 -4.96
CA LYS A 388 19.49 27.35 -5.26
C LYS A 388 19.01 26.48 -4.10
N ARG A 389 19.19 26.95 -2.87
CA ARG A 389 18.70 26.31 -1.63
C ARG A 389 17.28 26.75 -1.24
N SER A 390 16.60 27.50 -2.10
CA SER A 390 15.19 27.84 -1.88
C SER A 390 14.27 26.70 -2.32
N LEU A 391 13.39 26.29 -1.40
CA LEU A 391 12.35 25.30 -1.63
C LEU A 391 10.98 25.93 -1.96
N ALA A 392 10.90 27.25 -2.14
CA ALA A 392 9.62 27.90 -2.40
C ALA A 392 8.99 27.41 -3.72
N ILE A 393 7.68 27.12 -3.68
CA ILE A 393 6.86 26.72 -4.83
C ILE A 393 5.68 27.67 -4.98
N ARG A 394 5.21 27.85 -6.22
CA ARG A 394 4.08 28.72 -6.54
C ARG A 394 3.14 28.01 -7.51
N SER A 395 1.86 28.03 -7.19
CA SER A 395 0.81 27.45 -8.03
C SER A 395 0.89 28.00 -9.46
N GLY A 396 0.81 27.11 -10.44
CA GLY A 396 0.93 27.40 -11.87
C GLY A 396 2.38 27.52 -12.39
N LYS A 397 3.40 27.49 -11.52
CA LYS A 397 4.81 27.54 -11.93
C LYS A 397 5.44 26.15 -11.84
N GLY A 398 6.02 25.67 -12.94
CA GLY A 398 6.68 24.36 -12.99
C GLY A 398 5.74 23.18 -12.77
N GLY A 399 4.43 23.36 -12.97
CA GLY A 399 3.41 22.33 -12.72
C GLY A 399 2.92 22.23 -11.28
N ALA A 400 3.46 23.04 -10.36
CA ALA A 400 3.02 23.06 -8.96
C ALA A 400 1.56 23.48 -8.84
N ARG A 401 0.80 22.80 -7.99
CA ARG A 401 -0.58 23.17 -7.65
C ARG A 401 -0.65 23.93 -6.32
N LEU A 402 0.25 23.60 -5.40
CA LEU A 402 0.39 24.27 -4.11
C LEU A 402 1.25 25.54 -4.21
N SER A 403 1.06 26.46 -3.26
CA SER A 403 1.92 27.64 -3.08
C SER A 403 2.45 27.67 -1.66
N HIS A 404 3.75 27.45 -1.51
CA HIS A 404 4.45 27.44 -0.22
C HIS A 404 5.69 28.34 -0.32
N ASP A 405 5.94 29.11 0.73
CA ASP A 405 7.27 29.68 0.93
C ASP A 405 8.27 28.58 1.30
N HIS A 406 9.54 28.95 1.45
CA HIS A 406 10.60 28.00 1.75
C HIS A 406 10.37 27.23 3.05
N ALA A 407 10.05 27.91 4.14
CA ALA A 407 9.87 27.30 5.46
C ALA A 407 8.67 26.35 5.46
N LYS A 408 7.56 26.74 4.81
CA LYS A 408 6.36 25.90 4.67
C LYS A 408 6.63 24.67 3.81
N GLN A 409 7.35 24.80 2.68
CA GLN A 409 7.71 23.65 1.86
C GLN A 409 8.65 22.71 2.61
N TYR A 410 9.69 23.25 3.28
CA TYR A 410 10.60 22.46 4.10
C TYR A 410 9.84 21.63 5.14
N ALA A 411 8.94 22.27 5.90
CA ALA A 411 8.12 21.60 6.90
C ALA A 411 7.22 20.52 6.27
N TYR A 412 6.58 20.82 5.14
CA TYR A 412 5.70 19.88 4.43
C TYR A 412 6.44 18.62 3.95
N VAL A 413 7.65 18.79 3.39
CA VAL A 413 8.51 17.67 2.97
C VAL A 413 8.94 16.85 4.17
N LEU A 414 9.45 17.49 5.23
CA LEU A 414 9.91 16.81 6.44
C LEU A 414 8.80 15.98 7.10
N GLN A 415 7.60 16.55 7.21
CA GLN A 415 6.42 15.86 7.75
C GLN A 415 6.02 14.66 6.89
N SER A 416 6.03 14.81 5.57
CA SER A 416 5.66 13.74 4.63
C SER A 416 6.63 12.58 4.70
N LEU A 417 7.94 12.85 4.63
CA LEU A 417 8.97 11.81 4.75
C LEU A 417 8.94 11.14 6.14
N THR A 418 8.66 11.90 7.20
CA THR A 418 8.53 11.34 8.55
C THR A 418 7.34 10.41 8.64
N LEU A 419 6.18 10.80 8.10
CA LEU A 419 5.00 9.95 8.06
C LEU A 419 5.27 8.67 7.25
N TRP A 420 5.85 8.79 6.06
CA TRP A 420 6.21 7.64 5.21
C TRP A 420 7.14 6.66 5.91
N LYS A 421 8.16 7.18 6.63
CA LYS A 421 9.05 6.37 7.45
C LYS A 421 8.29 5.58 8.52
N GLU A 422 7.34 6.20 9.23
CA GLU A 422 6.54 5.51 10.26
C GLU A 422 5.58 4.47 9.64
N ILE A 423 4.95 4.78 8.49
CA ILE A 423 4.12 3.82 7.75
C ILE A 423 4.93 2.59 7.34
N LEU A 424 6.12 2.79 6.74
CA LEU A 424 6.98 1.70 6.29
C LEU A 424 7.57 0.91 7.47
N HIS A 425 7.79 1.57 8.61
CA HIS A 425 8.21 0.91 9.84
C HIS A 425 7.19 -0.13 10.32
N ASP A 426 5.89 0.19 10.21
CA ASP A 426 4.77 -0.66 10.63
C ASP A 426 4.11 -1.41 9.45
N MET A 427 4.73 -1.45 8.27
CA MET A 427 4.11 -1.96 7.04
C MET A 427 3.60 -3.41 7.18
N PHE A 428 4.37 -4.30 7.82
CA PHE A 428 3.92 -5.68 8.02
C PHE A 428 2.66 -5.74 8.88
N HIS A 429 2.59 -4.97 9.96
CA HIS A 429 1.41 -4.91 10.82
C HIS A 429 0.21 -4.31 10.05
N LEU A 430 0.42 -3.20 9.33
CA LEU A 430 -0.59 -2.62 8.45
C LEU A 430 -1.11 -3.63 7.42
N TRP A 431 -0.23 -4.44 6.83
CA TRP A 431 -0.62 -5.46 5.85
C TRP A 431 -1.50 -6.55 6.46
N PHE A 432 -1.18 -7.02 7.67
CA PHE A 432 -2.03 -7.96 8.41
C PHE A 432 -3.43 -7.38 8.69
N LEU A 433 -3.50 -6.12 9.12
CA LEU A 433 -4.79 -5.45 9.37
C LEU A 433 -5.56 -5.24 8.07
N ALA A 434 -4.87 -4.89 6.99
CA ALA A 434 -5.44 -4.72 5.67
C ALA A 434 -6.06 -6.00 5.13
N GLU A 435 -5.38 -7.14 5.25
CA GLU A 435 -5.97 -8.44 4.89
C GLU A 435 -7.14 -8.81 5.80
N GLN A 436 -7.08 -8.52 7.09
CA GLN A 436 -8.21 -8.76 7.99
C GLN A 436 -9.44 -7.91 7.64
N ASP A 437 -9.24 -6.68 7.14
CA ASP A 437 -10.33 -5.85 6.64
C ASP A 437 -10.86 -6.43 5.31
N LEU A 438 -9.98 -6.81 4.37
CA LEU A 438 -10.37 -7.39 3.07
C LEU A 438 -11.16 -8.69 3.21
N LEU A 439 -10.67 -9.58 4.05
CA LEU A 439 -11.19 -10.94 4.26
C LEU A 439 -12.22 -10.98 5.40
N SER A 440 -12.78 -9.84 5.79
CA SER A 440 -13.83 -9.77 6.81
C SER A 440 -15.10 -10.47 6.34
N ASP A 441 -15.64 -11.35 7.18
CA ASP A 441 -16.94 -12.02 6.97
C ASP A 441 -18.13 -11.12 7.32
N THR A 442 -17.89 -10.04 8.06
CA THR A 442 -18.93 -9.11 8.54
C THR A 442 -19.03 -7.83 7.72
N VAL A 443 -17.95 -7.43 7.04
CA VAL A 443 -17.89 -6.17 6.28
C VAL A 443 -17.75 -6.48 4.79
N PRO A 444 -18.85 -6.53 4.02
CA PRO A 444 -18.79 -6.82 2.60
C PRO A 444 -18.29 -5.63 1.78
N TYR A 445 -17.73 -5.90 0.60
CA TYR A 445 -17.42 -4.87 -0.39
C TYR A 445 -18.63 -4.57 -1.28
N ARG A 446 -18.59 -3.41 -1.94
CA ARG A 446 -19.52 -3.01 -3.01
C ARG A 446 -18.74 -2.70 -4.27
N LEU A 447 -19.14 -3.27 -5.40
CA LEU A 447 -18.54 -2.96 -6.69
C LEU A 447 -19.11 -1.63 -7.19
N ARG A 448 -18.26 -0.61 -7.36
CA ARG A 448 -18.68 0.76 -7.69
C ARG A 448 -17.68 1.41 -8.63
N ASP A 449 -18.18 2.19 -9.59
CA ASP A 449 -17.32 3.10 -10.35
C ASP A 449 -16.90 4.28 -9.47
N THR A 450 -15.60 4.46 -9.37
CA THR A 450 -14.95 5.46 -8.51
C THR A 450 -14.53 6.72 -9.27
N GLY A 451 -14.76 6.76 -10.59
CA GLY A 451 -14.16 7.75 -11.50
C GLY A 451 -12.76 7.33 -11.96
N GLN A 452 -12.13 6.35 -11.30
CA GLN A 452 -10.89 5.69 -11.70
C GLN A 452 -11.15 4.28 -12.26
N GLY A 453 -12.40 4.00 -12.63
CA GLY A 453 -12.88 2.69 -13.03
C GLY A 453 -13.60 1.93 -11.91
N LEU A 454 -13.99 0.71 -12.26
CA LEU A 454 -14.81 -0.17 -11.43
C LEU A 454 -13.98 -0.82 -10.33
N ASN A 455 -14.23 -0.46 -9.08
CA ASN A 455 -13.45 -0.91 -7.92
C ASN A 455 -14.33 -1.59 -6.87
N ARG A 456 -13.73 -2.55 -6.15
CA ARG A 456 -14.32 -3.16 -4.96
C ARG A 456 -14.12 -2.22 -3.77
N VAL A 457 -15.13 -1.41 -3.47
CA VAL A 457 -15.11 -0.45 -2.36
C VAL A 457 -15.50 -1.16 -1.05
N GLN A 458 -14.63 -1.14 -0.05
CA GLN A 458 -14.85 -1.82 1.23
C GLN A 458 -14.32 -0.98 2.39
N ALA A 459 -15.09 -0.88 3.49
CA ALA A 459 -14.63 -0.18 4.68
C ALA A 459 -13.43 -0.92 5.32
N CYS A 460 -12.41 -0.17 5.75
CA CYS A 460 -11.19 -0.73 6.35
C CYS A 460 -10.95 -0.19 7.77
N PRO A 461 -11.82 -0.52 8.75
CA PRO A 461 -11.77 0.09 10.08
C PRO A 461 -10.48 -0.23 10.84
N LYS A 462 -9.89 -1.41 10.69
CA LYS A 462 -8.67 -1.79 11.42
C LYS A 462 -7.47 -1.04 10.88
N THR A 463 -7.30 -1.05 9.55
CA THR A 463 -6.22 -0.36 8.85
C THR A 463 -6.31 1.15 9.06
N SER A 464 -7.53 1.72 8.98
CA SER A 464 -7.76 3.14 9.19
C SER A 464 -7.39 3.59 10.61
N ARG A 465 -7.79 2.85 11.65
CA ARG A 465 -7.41 3.17 13.05
C ARG A 465 -5.90 3.15 13.25
N MET A 466 -5.21 2.16 12.69
CA MET A 466 -3.75 2.08 12.76
C MET A 466 -3.10 3.27 12.06
N MET A 467 -3.59 3.65 10.88
CA MET A 467 -3.09 4.82 10.16
C MET A 467 -3.30 6.14 10.91
N HIS A 468 -4.44 6.33 11.56
CA HIS A 468 -4.65 7.48 12.45
C HIS A 468 -3.68 7.49 13.62
N THR A 469 -3.36 6.31 14.18
CA THR A 469 -2.39 6.19 15.27
C THR A 469 -0.97 6.55 14.80
N ILE A 470 -0.57 6.06 13.62
CA ILE A 470 0.71 6.40 12.98
C ILE A 470 0.78 7.91 12.67
N LEU A 471 -0.29 8.48 12.12
CA LEU A 471 -0.38 9.91 11.82
C LEU A 471 -0.21 10.75 13.09
N ASN A 472 -0.92 10.41 14.16
CA ASN A 472 -0.82 11.10 15.45
C ASN A 472 0.61 11.02 16.02
N LYS A 473 1.28 9.87 15.86
CA LYS A 473 2.70 9.70 16.25
C LYS A 473 3.61 10.59 15.42
N ALA A 474 3.44 10.61 14.10
CA ALA A 474 4.21 11.45 13.20
C ALA A 474 4.00 12.94 13.53
N GLN A 475 2.76 13.37 13.74
CA GLN A 475 2.41 14.74 14.16
C GLN A 475 3.06 15.14 15.48
N LYS A 476 3.12 14.25 16.48
CA LYS A 476 3.83 14.52 17.75
C LYS A 476 5.34 14.63 17.59
N SER A 477 5.92 13.95 16.60
CA SER A 477 7.37 13.97 16.34
C SER A 477 7.84 15.24 15.61
N VAL A 478 6.92 16.00 15.03
CA VAL A 478 7.19 17.24 14.27
C VAL A 478 6.56 18.44 14.98
N ARG A 479 7.15 19.63 14.85
CA ARG A 479 6.71 20.82 15.61
C ARG A 479 5.40 21.43 15.11
N SER A 480 5.08 21.24 13.84
CA SER A 480 3.89 21.77 13.19
C SER A 480 3.43 20.79 12.11
N TRP A 481 2.18 20.91 11.66
CA TRP A 481 1.61 20.11 10.58
C TRP A 481 1.11 21.02 9.46
N VAL A 482 1.54 20.77 8.22
CA VAL A 482 1.14 21.49 7.02
C VAL A 482 0.40 20.52 6.09
N GLY A 483 -0.71 20.97 5.52
CA GLY A 483 -1.58 20.15 4.68
C GLY A 483 -2.73 19.49 5.46
N SER A 484 -3.55 18.74 4.73
CA SER A 484 -4.69 18.03 5.32
C SER A 484 -4.26 16.76 6.03
N SER A 485 -4.97 16.44 7.12
CA SER A 485 -4.82 15.20 7.90
C SER A 485 -5.81 14.11 7.46
N VAL A 486 -6.59 14.37 6.41
CA VAL A 486 -7.57 13.41 5.88
C VAL A 486 -6.85 12.18 5.32
N ILE A 487 -7.26 11.01 5.80
CA ILE A 487 -6.86 9.68 5.33
C ILE A 487 -8.04 9.09 4.56
N HIS A 488 -7.85 8.83 3.27
CA HIS A 488 -8.84 8.16 2.43
C HIS A 488 -8.71 6.65 2.62
N MET A 489 -9.82 5.97 2.89
CA MET A 489 -9.83 4.52 3.04
C MET A 489 -11.25 3.94 2.95
N GLY A 490 -11.47 3.02 2.03
CA GLY A 490 -12.80 2.48 1.76
C GLY A 490 -13.73 3.46 1.04
N ASP A 491 -13.17 4.38 0.25
CA ASP A 491 -13.91 5.44 -0.47
C ASP A 491 -13.52 5.48 -1.96
N HIS A 492 -13.88 6.54 -2.68
CA HIS A 492 -13.57 6.64 -4.11
C HIS A 492 -12.09 6.91 -4.41
N ASN A 493 -11.32 7.46 -3.45
CA ASN A 493 -9.91 7.78 -3.62
C ASN A 493 -9.01 6.60 -3.25
N VAL A 494 -9.37 5.87 -2.20
CA VAL A 494 -8.72 4.62 -1.79
C VAL A 494 -9.80 3.57 -1.55
N PRO A 495 -10.20 2.80 -2.59
CA PRO A 495 -11.34 1.89 -2.56
C PRO A 495 -11.33 0.85 -1.46
N ASN A 496 -10.16 0.32 -1.12
CA ASN A 496 -10.01 -0.72 -0.12
C ASN A 496 -8.57 -0.73 0.40
N SER A 497 -8.29 -1.58 1.39
CA SER A 497 -6.97 -1.66 2.03
C SER A 497 -5.90 -2.32 1.14
N LEU A 498 -6.27 -3.01 0.05
CA LEU A 498 -5.30 -3.48 -0.94
C LEU A 498 -4.70 -2.30 -1.71
N MET A 499 -5.53 -1.37 -2.16
CA MET A 499 -5.09 -0.14 -2.84
C MET A 499 -4.23 0.73 -1.91
N PHE A 500 -4.57 0.76 -0.62
CA PHE A 500 -3.73 1.39 0.40
C PHE A 500 -2.33 0.74 0.45
N ILE A 501 -2.24 -0.59 0.57
CA ILE A 501 -0.95 -1.27 0.64
C ILE A 501 -0.13 -0.97 -0.63
N ASP A 502 -0.70 -1.18 -1.80
CA ASP A 502 0.00 -1.00 -3.07
C ASP A 502 0.60 0.41 -3.16
N LYS A 503 -0.22 1.43 -2.85
CA LYS A 503 0.21 2.82 -2.80
C LYS A 503 1.44 3.04 -1.92
N TYR A 504 1.40 2.65 -0.65
CA TYR A 504 2.50 2.95 0.28
C TYR A 504 3.72 2.05 0.08
N THR A 505 3.59 0.87 -0.53
CA THR A 505 4.74 0.05 -0.91
C THR A 505 5.59 0.65 -2.02
N GLN A 506 5.09 1.65 -2.75
CA GLN A 506 5.83 2.31 -3.82
C GLN A 506 6.82 3.38 -3.33
N ILE A 507 6.72 3.83 -2.07
CA ILE A 507 7.58 4.90 -1.53
C ILE A 507 9.07 4.60 -1.73
N TYR A 508 9.50 3.38 -1.39
CA TYR A 508 10.91 3.04 -1.47
C TYR A 508 11.39 2.99 -2.93
N ARG A 509 10.54 2.57 -3.87
CA ARG A 509 10.85 2.59 -5.30
C ARG A 509 11.15 3.99 -5.80
N ILE A 510 10.53 5.01 -5.22
CA ILE A 510 10.81 6.42 -5.54
C ILE A 510 12.09 6.90 -4.86
N LEU A 511 12.22 6.68 -3.55
CA LEU A 511 13.29 7.29 -2.75
C LEU A 511 14.64 6.59 -2.86
N LEU A 512 14.65 5.26 -2.98
CA LEU A 512 15.88 4.46 -3.03
C LEU A 512 16.74 4.83 -4.24
N PRO A 513 16.20 4.95 -5.48
CA PRO A 513 17.00 5.38 -6.62
C PRO A 513 17.63 6.75 -6.44
N ILE A 514 16.89 7.72 -5.88
CA ILE A 514 17.43 9.05 -5.58
C ILE A 514 18.61 8.92 -4.61
N CYS A 515 18.44 8.15 -3.52
CA CYS A 515 19.51 7.90 -2.56
C CYS A 515 20.74 7.27 -3.22
N ASN A 516 20.55 6.28 -4.09
CA ASN A 516 21.61 5.59 -4.80
C ASN A 516 22.39 6.55 -5.72
N VAL A 517 21.68 7.40 -6.48
CA VAL A 517 22.29 8.42 -7.33
C VAL A 517 23.18 9.34 -6.50
N ILE A 518 22.65 9.89 -5.39
CA ILE A 518 23.42 10.80 -4.53
C ILE A 518 24.67 10.12 -3.96
N VAL A 519 24.58 8.85 -3.54
CA VAL A 519 25.73 8.09 -3.02
C VAL A 519 26.76 7.78 -4.12
N GLN A 520 26.36 7.66 -5.38
CA GLN A 520 27.26 7.35 -6.50
C GLN A 520 27.94 8.58 -7.09
N ILE A 521 27.44 9.80 -6.87
CA ILE A 521 28.04 11.04 -7.40
C ILE A 521 29.56 11.14 -7.10
N PRO A 522 30.07 10.89 -5.88
CA PRO A 522 31.51 10.90 -5.62
C PRO A 522 32.31 9.92 -6.50
N ASN A 523 31.74 8.74 -6.78
CA ASN A 523 32.38 7.74 -7.65
C ASN A 523 32.36 8.17 -9.12
N ILE A 524 31.31 8.86 -9.56
CA ILE A 524 31.23 9.49 -10.88
C ILE A 524 32.31 10.56 -11.00
N MET A 525 32.44 11.42 -9.98
CA MET A 525 33.45 12.49 -9.88
C MET A 525 34.88 11.98 -9.78
N ALA A 526 35.11 10.72 -9.41
CA ALA A 526 36.44 10.10 -9.42
C ALA A 526 37.00 9.93 -10.84
N LYS A 527 36.14 9.86 -11.87
CA LYS A 527 36.54 9.75 -13.27
C LYS A 527 36.78 11.15 -13.87
N PRO A 528 37.99 11.49 -14.36
CA PRO A 528 38.31 12.86 -14.80
C PRO A 528 37.37 13.43 -15.88
N ALA A 529 36.98 12.61 -16.87
CA ALA A 529 36.07 13.06 -17.93
C ALA A 529 34.66 13.40 -17.40
N LEU A 530 34.14 12.61 -16.46
CA LEU A 530 32.82 12.84 -15.87
C LEU A 530 32.86 13.99 -14.86
N ARG A 531 34.00 14.19 -14.17
CA ARG A 531 34.22 15.36 -13.33
C ARG A 531 34.11 16.65 -14.13
N SER A 532 34.79 16.75 -15.27
CA SER A 532 34.69 17.94 -16.15
C SER A 532 33.24 18.19 -16.54
N TYR A 533 32.54 17.15 -17.01
CA TYR A 533 31.11 17.26 -17.34
C TYR A 533 30.27 17.83 -16.18
N VAL A 534 30.46 17.34 -14.96
CA VAL A 534 29.69 17.82 -13.79
C VAL A 534 30.07 19.26 -13.42
N GLU A 535 31.36 19.59 -13.43
CA GLU A 535 31.85 20.94 -13.15
C GLU A 535 31.38 21.95 -14.21
N ASP A 536 31.37 21.57 -15.48
CA ASP A 536 30.93 22.42 -16.60
C ASP A 536 29.40 22.63 -16.58
N GLU A 537 28.62 21.58 -16.36
CA GLU A 537 27.15 21.66 -16.42
C GLU A 537 26.53 22.19 -15.12
N PHE A 538 27.03 21.78 -13.95
CA PHE A 538 26.42 22.05 -12.64
C PHE A 538 27.29 22.96 -11.76
N GLY A 539 28.56 23.17 -12.11
CA GLY A 539 29.50 24.02 -11.38
C GLY A 539 30.25 23.32 -10.25
N SER A 540 29.63 22.36 -9.56
CA SER A 540 30.26 21.56 -8.50
C SER A 540 29.46 20.31 -8.19
N GLU A 541 30.11 19.36 -7.49
CA GLU A 541 29.45 18.19 -6.89
C GLU A 541 28.27 18.58 -6.00
N GLU A 542 28.48 19.54 -5.10
CA GLU A 542 27.44 20.02 -4.18
C GLU A 542 26.26 20.64 -4.94
N ASN A 543 26.52 21.40 -6.01
CA ASN A 543 25.45 22.01 -6.81
C ASN A 543 24.59 20.96 -7.51
N LEU A 544 25.21 19.89 -8.03
CA LEU A 544 24.47 18.78 -8.65
C LEU A 544 23.57 18.07 -7.61
N VAL A 545 24.11 17.79 -6.42
CA VAL A 545 23.33 17.20 -5.31
C VAL A 545 22.16 18.11 -4.92
N LEU A 546 22.40 19.43 -4.77
CA LEU A 546 21.38 20.41 -4.46
C LEU A 546 20.32 20.54 -5.54
N GLU A 547 20.69 20.42 -6.82
CA GLU A 547 19.75 20.50 -7.93
C GLU A 547 18.79 19.30 -7.94
N ILE A 548 19.31 18.08 -7.77
CA ILE A 548 18.51 16.85 -7.69
C ILE A 548 17.57 16.90 -6.47
N LEU A 549 18.13 17.13 -5.28
CA LEU A 549 17.36 17.14 -4.03
C LEU A 549 16.37 18.30 -3.98
N GLY A 550 16.79 19.50 -4.39
CA GLY A 550 15.94 20.68 -4.40
C GLY A 550 14.80 20.58 -5.41
N ASP A 551 15.02 19.96 -6.57
CA ASP A 551 13.94 19.67 -7.52
C ASP A 551 12.95 18.64 -6.96
N PHE A 552 13.42 17.54 -6.36
CA PHE A 552 12.55 16.55 -5.72
C PHE A 552 11.75 17.12 -4.53
N PHE A 553 12.41 17.84 -3.62
CA PHE A 553 11.74 18.43 -2.45
C PHE A 553 10.73 19.53 -2.80
N ARG A 554 10.90 20.19 -3.96
CA ARG A 554 9.89 21.10 -4.48
C ARG A 554 8.77 20.33 -5.17
N HIS A 555 9.11 19.56 -6.20
CA HIS A 555 8.14 19.07 -7.18
C HIS A 555 7.64 17.65 -6.93
N GLY A 556 8.31 16.88 -6.06
CA GLY A 556 7.76 15.65 -5.49
C GLY A 556 6.70 15.89 -4.40
N PHE A 557 6.51 17.15 -3.99
CA PHE A 557 5.60 17.55 -2.90
C PHE A 557 4.84 18.85 -3.23
N ASP A 558 4.44 19.05 -4.49
CA ASP A 558 3.82 20.30 -4.96
C ASP A 558 2.32 20.20 -5.29
N GLY A 559 1.70 19.06 -5.01
CA GLY A 559 0.29 18.79 -5.30
C GLY A 559 -0.01 18.46 -6.77
N SER A 560 1.01 18.30 -7.62
CA SER A 560 0.84 17.81 -8.98
C SER A 560 0.37 16.34 -9.01
N GLY A 561 -0.23 15.94 -10.13
CA GLY A 561 -0.74 14.57 -10.36
C GLY A 561 -2.16 14.28 -9.86
N ALA A 562 -2.80 15.19 -9.12
CA ALA A 562 -4.21 15.05 -8.72
C ALA A 562 -5.18 15.47 -9.84
N ASP A 563 -6.40 14.93 -9.87
CA ASP A 563 -7.38 15.26 -10.92
C ASP A 563 -8.02 16.63 -10.75
N ASN A 564 -8.24 17.09 -9.52
CA ASN A 564 -8.89 18.37 -9.23
C ASN A 564 -8.18 19.18 -8.13
N PHE A 565 -8.68 20.39 -7.85
CA PHE A 565 -8.07 21.31 -6.88
C PHE A 565 -8.34 20.90 -5.42
N PHE A 566 -9.41 20.15 -5.16
CA PHE A 566 -9.75 19.66 -3.82
C PHE A 566 -8.86 18.49 -3.40
N ASP A 567 -8.52 17.63 -4.36
CA ASP A 567 -7.63 16.48 -4.20
C ASP A 567 -6.15 16.82 -4.45
N ALA A 568 -5.80 18.12 -4.57
CA ALA A 568 -4.49 18.65 -4.98
C ALA A 568 -3.33 18.35 -4.01
N GLY A 569 -3.06 17.08 -3.75
CA GLY A 569 -1.95 16.53 -2.97
C GLY A 569 -1.97 16.84 -1.48
N SER A 570 -2.93 17.63 -0.99
CA SER A 570 -2.89 18.12 0.39
C SER A 570 -3.22 17.05 1.44
N CYS A 571 -4.07 16.08 1.12
CA CYS A 571 -4.40 14.95 1.97
C CYS A 571 -3.22 13.99 2.14
N ILE A 572 -3.30 13.09 3.12
CA ILE A 572 -2.21 12.16 3.44
C ILE A 572 -1.84 11.32 2.22
N ASP A 573 -2.84 10.79 1.53
CA ASP A 573 -2.68 9.96 0.35
C ASP A 573 -2.25 10.78 -0.88
N GLY A 574 -2.64 12.04 -0.96
CA GLY A 574 -2.29 12.94 -2.06
C GLY A 574 -0.79 13.30 -2.11
N ARG A 575 -0.09 13.23 -0.97
CA ARG A 575 1.36 13.53 -0.88
C ARG A 575 2.18 12.64 -1.80
N LEU A 576 1.79 11.37 -1.96
CA LEU A 576 2.54 10.41 -2.79
C LEU A 576 2.28 10.63 -4.29
N THR A 577 1.10 11.15 -4.65
CA THR A 577 0.72 11.40 -6.05
C THR A 577 1.69 12.36 -6.74
N SER A 578 2.14 13.42 -6.05
CA SER A 578 3.14 14.35 -6.61
C SER A 578 4.51 13.72 -6.80
N ALA A 579 4.92 12.82 -5.90
CA ALA A 579 6.17 12.09 -6.05
C ALA A 579 6.14 11.16 -7.28
N TRP A 580 5.01 10.50 -7.54
CA TRP A 580 4.76 9.77 -8.78
C TRP A 580 4.79 10.64 -10.02
N GLN A 581 4.17 11.81 -9.96
CA GLN A 581 4.19 12.73 -11.08
C GLN A 581 5.61 13.24 -11.38
N TRP A 582 6.46 13.34 -10.36
CA TRP A 582 7.88 13.67 -10.50
C TRP A 582 8.68 12.53 -11.14
N THR A 583 8.47 11.29 -10.73
CA THR A 583 9.15 10.12 -11.34
C THR A 583 8.81 9.97 -12.81
N ALA A 584 7.54 10.18 -13.17
CA ALA A 584 7.06 10.15 -14.57
C ALA A 584 7.60 11.28 -15.46
N LYS A 585 8.39 12.22 -14.91
CA LYS A 585 9.01 13.33 -15.64
C LYS A 585 10.53 13.32 -15.51
N ILE A 586 11.13 12.29 -14.92
CA ILE A 586 12.56 12.26 -14.59
C ILE A 586 13.45 12.43 -15.83
N GLU A 587 13.02 11.86 -16.95
CA GLU A 587 13.70 11.88 -18.24
C GLU A 587 13.74 13.27 -18.86
N THR A 588 12.84 14.16 -18.43
CA THR A 588 12.81 15.57 -18.87
C THR A 588 13.78 16.46 -18.07
N LYS A 589 14.36 15.94 -16.98
CA LYS A 589 15.22 16.71 -16.08
C LYS A 589 16.65 16.76 -16.64
N ARG A 590 17.31 17.93 -16.56
CA ARG A 590 18.69 18.11 -17.06
C ARG A 590 19.70 17.16 -16.42
N TYR A 591 19.48 16.77 -15.17
CA TYR A 591 20.32 15.81 -14.44
C TYR A 591 20.00 14.33 -14.75
N TRP A 592 19.08 14.05 -15.69
CA TRP A 592 18.77 12.69 -16.14
C TRP A 592 20.00 11.86 -16.54
N PRO A 593 21.00 12.39 -17.28
CA PRO A 593 22.20 11.63 -17.61
C PRO A 593 22.98 11.16 -16.37
N VAL A 594 22.93 11.90 -15.26
CA VAL A 594 23.58 11.52 -14.00
C VAL A 594 22.88 10.30 -13.38
N PHE A 595 21.54 10.21 -13.48
CA PHE A 595 20.81 9.00 -13.07
C PHE A 595 21.33 7.79 -13.85
N LEU A 596 21.40 7.88 -15.19
CA LEU A 596 21.91 6.80 -16.02
C LEU A 596 23.36 6.42 -15.69
N LEU A 597 24.24 7.41 -15.48
CA LEU A 597 25.64 7.18 -15.12
C LEU A 597 25.82 6.52 -13.75
N SER A 598 24.84 6.65 -12.86
CA SER A 598 24.82 6.00 -11.54
C SER A 598 24.30 4.54 -11.57
N GLY A 599 23.90 4.04 -12.74
CA GLY A 599 23.33 2.69 -12.91
C GLY A 599 21.81 2.63 -12.77
N PHE A 600 21.11 3.77 -12.83
CA PHE A 600 19.65 3.80 -12.80
C PHE A 600 19.05 3.18 -14.08
N THR A 601 18.19 2.17 -13.91
CA THR A 601 17.49 1.48 -15.02
C THR A 601 16.01 1.86 -15.13
N GLY A 602 15.40 2.39 -14.07
CA GLY A 602 13.99 2.79 -14.04
C GLY A 602 13.42 2.67 -12.62
N PHE A 603 12.26 3.29 -12.36
CA PHE A 603 11.65 3.23 -11.02
C PHE A 603 10.98 1.88 -10.68
N ASP A 604 10.87 0.98 -11.66
CA ASP A 604 10.33 -0.38 -11.50
C ASP A 604 11.38 -1.48 -11.68
N GLY A 605 12.65 -1.12 -11.91
CA GLY A 605 13.75 -2.05 -12.21
C GLY A 605 14.24 -2.84 -10.99
N GLU A 606 14.99 -3.91 -11.25
CA GLU A 606 15.75 -4.62 -10.20
C GLU A 606 17.06 -3.86 -9.92
N TRP A 607 17.35 -3.62 -8.64
CA TRP A 607 18.44 -2.72 -8.16
C TRP A 607 19.61 -3.47 -7.56
#